data_AF-A0A1V8SPN4-F1
#
_entry.id   AF-A0A1V8SPN4-F1
#
_cell.length_a   1.000
_cell.length_b   1.000
_cell.length_c   1.000
_cell.angle_alpha   90.00
_cell.angle_beta   90.00
_cell.angle_gamma   90.00
#
_symmetry.space_group_name_H-M   'P 1'
#
loop_
_entity.id
_entity.type
_entity.pdbx_description
1 polymer ?
#
loop_
_entity_poly.entity_id
_entity_poly.type
_entity_poly.pdbx_seq_one_letter_code
_entity_poly.pdbx_strand_id
1 'polypeptide(L)'
;MLMGTFENMVNGHRTLASARPIVEGVAASNVFTHYDGALALLKLQRQESPDSKTAIERVVRRQLVRANILRGTTVPEWLADGELYGESGPTLDLDAMLVRVGRLRSDFLALGAGVSDEGDQIPIIGEANALNVALGHWFAGLPEVWLPQSALDGAYPFDIIMRPLHEYRTHGHAAVILRYRATRIMVNSIIDRCLSCTATSHGSTNAARQTIAELADDICRDVPYFFNQVGAAGSRWLSIGKHIITSRDDITPKLAGLLAWPLSVAVSCDALPAKQREWLRERLRTVAAAYGDARLQQVAEGGVFSF
;
A
#
# COMPACT_ATOMS: atom_id res chain seq x y z
N MET A 1 -4.62 3.20 17.27
CA MET A 1 -6.02 2.90 17.59
C MET A 1 -6.45 3.85 18.71
N LEU A 2 -6.61 5.14 18.39
CA LEU A 2 -7.00 6.18 19.36
C LEU A 2 -7.63 7.41 18.69
N MET A 3 -7.23 7.77 17.46
CA MET A 3 -7.74 8.99 16.80
C MET A 3 -8.96 8.77 15.88
N GLY A 4 -9.03 7.70 15.08
CA GLY A 4 -10.21 7.45 14.23
C GLY A 4 -11.50 7.16 15.02
N THR A 5 -11.35 6.66 16.25
CA THR A 5 -12.45 6.48 17.21
C THR A 5 -12.87 7.79 17.88
N PHE A 6 -11.99 8.79 17.95
CA PHE A 6 -12.29 10.09 18.55
C PHE A 6 -13.23 10.91 17.66
N GLU A 7 -13.03 10.90 16.34
CA GLU A 7 -13.88 11.61 15.38
C GLU A 7 -15.32 11.09 15.33
N ASN A 8 -15.51 9.77 15.41
CA ASN A 8 -16.84 9.17 15.48
C ASN A 8 -17.59 9.51 16.78
N MET A 9 -16.84 9.77 17.87
CA MET A 9 -17.41 10.19 19.15
C MET A 9 -17.72 11.69 19.18
N VAL A 10 -16.92 12.53 18.51
CA VAL A 10 -17.10 13.98 18.44
C VAL A 10 -18.20 14.39 17.46
N ASN A 11 -18.36 13.66 16.34
CA ASN A 11 -19.36 13.97 15.31
C ASN A 11 -20.72 13.27 15.51
N GLY A 12 -20.82 12.33 16.46
CA GLY A 12 -22.00 11.49 16.69
C GLY A 12 -23.20 12.17 17.36
N HIS A 13 -23.16 13.47 17.66
CA HIS A 13 -24.28 14.20 18.28
C HIS A 13 -24.60 15.50 17.53
N ARG A 14 -25.28 15.37 16.37
CA ARG A 14 -26.16 16.43 15.85
C ARG A 14 -27.18 15.89 14.83
N THR A 15 -28.34 15.54 15.37
CA THR A 15 -29.72 15.70 14.84
C THR A 15 -29.96 15.76 13.33
N LEU A 16 -30.74 14.76 12.87
CA LEU A 16 -31.84 14.81 11.88
C LEU A 16 -32.07 16.18 11.19
N ALA A 17 -31.61 16.33 9.94
CA ALA A 17 -32.31 17.09 8.88
C ALA A 17 -31.65 16.88 7.51
N SER A 18 -32.46 16.42 6.55
CA SER A 18 -32.38 16.57 5.07
C SER A 18 -31.00 16.80 4.42
N ALA A 19 -30.47 15.76 3.78
CA ALA A 19 -29.23 15.81 3.00
C ALA A 19 -29.48 16.24 1.54
N ARG A 20 -28.76 17.28 1.10
CA ARG A 20 -28.36 17.54 -0.30
C ARG A 20 -26.84 17.46 -0.41
N PRO A 21 -26.27 17.09 -1.58
CA PRO A 21 -24.90 16.59 -1.67
C PRO A 21 -23.89 17.72 -1.89
N ILE A 22 -23.17 18.10 -0.83
CA ILE A 22 -21.92 18.88 -0.90
C ILE A 22 -21.00 18.34 0.22
N VAL A 23 -20.41 17.14 0.07
CA VAL A 23 -19.57 16.57 1.15
C VAL A 23 -18.25 15.92 0.66
N GLU A 24 -18.09 15.62 -0.62
CA GLU A 24 -16.93 14.84 -1.08
C GLU A 24 -15.60 15.62 -1.05
N GLY A 25 -15.59 16.92 -1.37
CA GLY A 25 -14.38 17.75 -1.37
C GLY A 25 -13.86 18.12 0.04
N VAL A 26 -14.75 18.19 1.03
CA VAL A 26 -14.40 18.62 2.40
C VAL A 26 -13.74 17.48 3.19
N ALA A 27 -14.20 16.23 2.99
CA ALA A 27 -13.65 15.07 3.69
C ALA A 27 -12.22 14.72 3.26
N ALA A 28 -11.91 14.82 1.96
CA ALA A 28 -10.56 14.59 1.45
C ALA A 28 -9.56 15.66 1.94
N SER A 29 -10.00 16.92 2.01
CA SER A 29 -9.22 18.05 2.53
C SER A 29 -8.86 17.85 4.01
N ASN A 30 -9.82 17.46 4.84
CA ASN A 30 -9.62 17.28 6.29
C ASN A 30 -8.60 16.19 6.62
N VAL A 31 -8.56 15.05 5.90
CA VAL A 31 -7.57 13.98 6.19
C VAL A 31 -6.15 14.35 5.80
N PHE A 32 -5.96 15.17 4.77
CA PHE A 32 -4.62 15.69 4.46
C PHE A 32 -4.13 16.66 5.52
N THR A 33 -5.03 17.45 6.12
CA THR A 33 -4.66 18.23 7.31
C THR A 33 -4.22 17.33 8.48
N HIS A 34 -4.72 16.10 8.59
CA HIS A 34 -4.25 15.14 9.61
C HIS A 34 -2.85 14.60 9.33
N TYR A 35 -2.52 14.26 8.08
CA TYR A 35 -1.15 13.85 7.74
C TYR A 35 -0.17 15.01 7.87
N ASP A 36 -0.57 16.22 7.48
CA ASP A 36 0.25 17.43 7.62
C ASP A 36 0.42 17.79 9.11
N GLY A 37 -0.62 17.63 9.93
CA GLY A 37 -0.56 17.76 11.38
C GLY A 37 0.33 16.70 12.04
N ALA A 38 0.21 15.43 11.64
CA ALA A 38 1.07 14.36 12.14
C ALA A 38 2.53 14.56 11.73
N LEU A 39 2.78 15.06 10.52
CA LEU A 39 4.11 15.44 10.05
C LEU A 39 4.69 16.59 10.91
N ALA A 40 3.89 17.62 11.20
CA ALA A 40 4.30 18.75 12.03
C ALA A 40 4.59 18.32 13.48
N LEU A 41 3.74 17.48 14.08
CA LEU A 41 3.93 16.95 15.42
C LEU A 41 5.18 16.07 15.51
N LEU A 42 5.39 15.17 14.55
CA LEU A 42 6.58 14.32 14.53
C LEU A 42 7.85 15.18 14.38
N LYS A 43 7.80 16.23 13.55
CA LYS A 43 8.91 17.17 13.38
C LYS A 43 9.21 17.94 14.66
N LEU A 44 8.19 18.44 15.36
CA LEU A 44 8.35 19.14 16.63
C LEU A 44 8.92 18.22 17.71
N GLN A 45 8.38 17.01 17.83
CA GLN A 45 8.87 15.99 18.77
C GLN A 45 10.35 15.66 18.52
N ARG A 46 10.78 15.57 17.26
CA ARG A 46 12.19 15.36 16.88
C ARG A 46 13.08 16.54 17.27
N GLN A 47 12.56 17.76 17.26
CA GLN A 47 13.30 18.95 17.68
C GLN A 47 13.44 19.02 19.20
N GLU A 48 12.39 18.64 19.94
CA GLU A 48 12.40 18.62 21.41
C GLU A 48 13.15 17.41 21.98
N SER A 49 13.19 16.28 21.27
CA SER A 49 13.82 15.04 21.71
C SER A 49 14.51 14.32 20.55
N PRO A 50 15.69 14.80 20.10
CA PRO A 50 16.39 14.26 18.92
C PRO A 50 16.78 12.79 19.02
N ASP A 51 17.02 12.30 20.24
CA ASP A 51 17.41 10.92 20.51
C ASP A 51 16.22 9.95 20.69
N SER A 52 15.00 10.47 20.64
CA SER A 52 13.77 9.66 20.76
C SER A 52 13.62 8.74 19.55
N LYS A 53 13.45 7.43 19.83
CA LYS A 53 13.30 6.34 18.85
C LYS A 53 12.18 5.37 19.26
N THR A 54 11.03 5.93 19.59
CA THR A 54 9.87 5.19 20.07
C THR A 54 9.26 4.31 18.98
N ALA A 55 8.50 3.29 19.39
CA ALA A 55 7.72 2.49 18.45
C ALA A 55 6.66 3.32 17.71
N ILE A 56 6.10 4.35 18.35
CA ILE A 56 5.08 5.21 17.78
C ILE A 56 5.67 6.09 16.66
N GLU A 57 6.83 6.72 16.89
CA GLU A 57 7.50 7.53 15.87
C GLU A 57 7.80 6.71 14.61
N ARG A 58 8.30 5.48 14.76
CA ARG A 58 8.53 4.56 13.63
C ARG A 58 7.25 4.23 12.87
N VAL A 59 6.16 3.95 13.58
CA VAL A 59 4.86 3.67 12.94
C VAL A 59 4.35 4.90 12.19
N VAL A 60 4.39 6.09 12.82
CA VAL A 60 3.92 7.33 12.21
C VAL A 60 4.77 7.68 10.99
N ARG A 61 6.10 7.62 11.09
CA ARG A 61 7.03 7.87 9.98
C ARG A 61 6.70 7.01 8.77
N ARG A 62 6.60 5.70 8.96
CA ARG A 62 6.29 4.75 7.87
C ARG A 62 4.93 5.03 7.22
N GLN A 63 3.95 5.52 7.96
CA GLN A 63 2.67 5.93 7.38
C GLN A 63 2.79 7.24 6.60
N LEU A 64 3.55 8.21 7.11
CA LEU A 64 3.78 9.48 6.43
C LEU A 64 4.56 9.29 5.11
N VAL A 65 5.58 8.42 5.09
CA VAL A 65 6.30 8.04 3.86
C VAL A 65 5.33 7.51 2.81
N ARG A 66 4.50 6.53 3.18
CA ARG A 66 3.48 5.94 2.30
C ARG A 66 2.44 6.95 1.83
N ALA A 67 2.01 7.86 2.71
CA ALA A 67 1.06 8.91 2.38
C ALA A 67 1.66 9.88 1.34
N ASN A 68 2.92 10.29 1.49
CA ASN A 68 3.61 11.12 0.50
C ASN A 68 3.70 10.43 -0.86
N ILE A 69 4.06 9.15 -0.89
CA ILE A 69 4.11 8.37 -2.13
C ILE A 69 2.74 8.33 -2.81
N LEU A 70 1.65 8.06 -2.06
CA LEU A 70 0.31 8.08 -2.63
C LEU A 70 -0.04 9.46 -3.20
N ARG A 71 0.25 10.53 -2.43
CA ARG A 71 0.09 11.95 -2.81
C ARG A 71 0.91 12.40 -4.00
N GLY A 72 1.88 11.59 -4.44
CA GLY A 72 2.82 12.02 -5.48
C GLY A 72 3.71 13.17 -5.00
N THR A 73 3.89 13.31 -3.69
CA THR A 73 4.78 14.30 -3.08
C THR A 73 6.08 13.65 -2.66
N THR A 74 7.16 14.43 -2.63
CA THR A 74 8.45 13.95 -2.14
C THR A 74 8.41 13.75 -0.64
N VAL A 75 9.10 12.71 -0.17
CA VAL A 75 9.33 12.49 1.26
C VAL A 75 10.35 13.52 1.74
N PRO A 76 10.05 14.31 2.79
CA PRO A 76 11.00 15.26 3.34
C PRO A 76 12.30 14.58 3.81
N GLU A 77 13.45 15.24 3.61
CA GLU A 77 14.77 14.67 3.90
C GLU A 77 14.91 14.17 5.35
N TRP A 78 14.39 14.94 6.32
CA TRP A 78 14.42 14.56 7.74
C TRP A 78 13.53 13.34 8.09
N LEU A 79 12.63 12.94 7.19
CA LEU A 79 11.73 11.80 7.31
C LEU A 79 12.22 10.58 6.50
N ALA A 80 13.08 10.82 5.51
CA ALA A 80 13.53 9.84 4.52
C ALA A 80 14.34 8.71 5.16
N ASP A 81 15.26 9.03 6.06
CA ASP A 81 16.12 8.04 6.69
C ASP A 81 15.44 7.41 7.91
N GLY A 82 15.09 6.13 7.81
CA GLY A 82 14.49 5.36 8.90
C GLY A 82 15.49 4.98 10.01
N GLU A 83 16.80 4.99 9.75
CA GLU A 83 17.82 4.67 10.75
C GLU A 83 17.82 5.72 11.88
N LEU A 84 17.55 6.98 11.53
CA LEU A 84 17.37 8.08 12.49
C LEU A 84 16.23 7.82 13.49
N TYR A 85 15.29 6.93 13.15
CA TYR A 85 14.15 6.53 13.97
C TYR A 85 14.37 5.16 14.66
N GLY A 86 15.57 4.59 14.57
CA GLY A 86 15.90 3.30 15.17
C GLY A 86 15.30 2.11 14.41
N GLU A 87 15.05 2.26 13.11
CA GLU A 87 14.67 1.17 12.23
C GLU A 87 15.92 0.44 11.72
N SER A 88 15.78 -0.85 11.36
CA SER A 88 16.90 -1.67 10.88
C SER A 88 16.41 -2.92 10.14
N GLY A 89 17.35 -3.61 9.51
CA GLY A 89 17.13 -4.88 8.82
C GLY A 89 16.40 -4.73 7.48
N PRO A 90 15.90 -5.84 6.90
CA PRO A 90 15.37 -5.85 5.53
C PRO A 90 14.21 -4.88 5.28
N THR A 91 13.47 -4.52 6.33
CA THR A 91 12.38 -3.54 6.24
C THR A 91 12.89 -2.12 6.04
N LEU A 92 14.04 -1.75 6.62
CA LEU A 92 14.67 -0.44 6.41
C LEU A 92 15.19 -0.33 4.98
N ASP A 93 15.83 -1.38 4.46
CA ASP A 93 16.34 -1.40 3.08
C ASP A 93 15.21 -1.18 2.07
N LEU A 94 14.07 -1.86 2.28
CA LEU A 94 12.87 -1.66 1.47
C LEU A 94 12.32 -0.24 1.60
N ASP A 95 12.32 0.33 2.80
CA ASP A 95 11.83 1.69 3.04
C ASP A 95 12.67 2.75 2.31
N ALA A 96 14.00 2.59 2.29
CA ALA A 96 14.88 3.46 1.51
C ALA A 96 14.57 3.41 0.01
N MET A 97 14.23 2.23 -0.53
CA MET A 97 13.74 2.11 -1.90
C MET A 97 12.36 2.76 -2.09
N LEU A 98 11.43 2.63 -1.14
CA LEU A 98 10.12 3.30 -1.19
C LEU A 98 10.27 4.83 -1.26
N VAL A 99 11.21 5.40 -0.50
CA VAL A 99 11.50 6.85 -0.53
C VAL A 99 11.95 7.28 -1.93
N ARG A 100 12.85 6.51 -2.56
CA ARG A 100 13.29 6.75 -3.94
C ARG A 100 12.13 6.61 -4.94
N VAL A 101 11.27 5.60 -4.78
CA VAL A 101 10.06 5.43 -5.59
C VAL A 101 9.11 6.62 -5.43
N GLY A 102 8.99 7.19 -4.22
CA GLY A 102 8.21 8.40 -3.98
C GLY A 102 8.72 9.60 -4.79
N ARG A 103 10.04 9.79 -4.84
CA ARG A 103 10.67 10.81 -5.69
C ARG A 103 10.41 10.54 -7.18
N LEU A 104 10.69 9.33 -7.64
CA LEU A 104 10.42 8.90 -9.02
C LEU A 104 8.97 9.18 -9.43
N ARG A 105 8.01 8.87 -8.56
CA ARG A 105 6.59 9.12 -8.81
C ARG A 105 6.26 10.61 -8.86
N SER A 106 6.82 11.42 -7.96
CA SER A 106 6.67 12.87 -7.98
C SER A 106 7.19 13.45 -9.29
N ASP A 107 8.39 13.04 -9.71
CA ASP A 107 9.01 13.49 -10.96
C ASP A 107 8.18 13.07 -12.17
N PHE A 108 7.69 11.83 -12.19
CA PHE A 108 6.80 11.33 -13.24
C PHE A 108 5.48 12.12 -13.33
N LEU A 109 4.86 12.45 -12.20
CA LEU A 109 3.64 13.25 -12.19
C LEU A 109 3.89 14.70 -12.62
N ALA A 110 5.05 15.26 -12.30
CA ALA A 110 5.44 16.61 -12.69
C ALA A 110 5.62 16.76 -14.21
N LEU A 111 5.97 15.69 -14.94
CA LEU A 111 6.03 15.71 -16.42
C LEU A 111 4.65 15.89 -17.07
N GLY A 112 3.56 15.60 -16.36
CA GLY A 112 2.20 15.69 -16.87
C GLY A 112 1.83 14.61 -17.90
N ALA A 113 0.53 14.33 -18.01
CA ALA A 113 0.00 13.40 -19.00
C ALA A 113 -0.07 14.07 -20.39
N GLY A 114 1.07 14.16 -21.09
CA GLY A 114 1.05 14.36 -22.55
C GLY A 114 1.84 15.52 -23.16
N VAL A 115 2.84 16.11 -22.49
CA VAL A 115 3.62 17.23 -23.07
C VAL A 115 5.13 17.11 -22.81
N SER A 116 5.67 15.89 -22.80
CA SER A 116 7.08 15.69 -22.48
C SER A 116 7.81 15.10 -23.68
N ASP A 117 8.88 15.78 -24.12
CA ASP A 117 9.78 15.29 -25.16
C ASP A 117 10.38 13.94 -24.73
N GLU A 118 10.72 13.07 -25.69
CA GLU A 118 11.32 11.76 -25.40
C GLU A 118 12.54 11.87 -24.47
N GLY A 119 13.28 12.99 -24.52
CA GLY A 119 14.44 13.26 -23.69
C GLY A 119 14.16 13.36 -22.18
N ASP A 120 12.99 13.85 -21.79
CA ASP A 120 12.62 14.03 -20.38
C ASP A 120 12.24 12.71 -19.69
N GLN A 121 11.83 11.71 -20.48
CA GLN A 121 11.41 10.40 -19.98
C GLN A 121 12.59 9.45 -19.77
N ILE A 122 13.71 9.66 -20.47
CA ILE A 122 14.95 8.86 -20.34
C ILE A 122 15.43 8.78 -18.88
N PRO A 123 15.60 9.88 -18.13
CA PRO A 123 16.05 9.80 -16.74
C PRO A 123 15.05 9.08 -15.83
N ILE A 124 13.74 9.24 -16.07
CA ILE A 124 12.69 8.55 -15.31
C ILE A 124 12.73 7.05 -15.56
N ILE A 125 12.79 6.63 -16.83
CA ILE A 125 12.91 5.21 -17.20
C ILE A 125 14.21 4.62 -16.63
N GLY A 126 15.31 5.38 -16.67
CA GLY A 126 16.59 4.99 -16.09
C GLY A 126 16.50 4.69 -14.59
N GLU A 127 15.98 5.63 -13.80
CA GLU A 127 15.80 5.45 -12.35
C GLU A 127 14.77 4.36 -12.03
N ALA A 128 13.68 4.25 -12.80
CA ALA A 128 12.68 3.20 -12.63
C ALA A 128 13.27 1.81 -12.87
N ASN A 129 14.08 1.63 -13.92
CA ASN A 129 14.79 0.37 -14.17
C ASN A 129 15.80 0.05 -13.06
N ALA A 130 16.57 1.04 -12.60
CA ALA A 130 17.50 0.87 -11.50
C ALA A 130 16.78 0.42 -10.21
N LEU A 131 15.62 1.02 -9.90
CA LEU A 131 14.78 0.63 -8.78
C LEU A 131 14.18 -0.76 -8.96
N ASN A 132 13.73 -1.13 -10.17
CA ASN A 132 13.19 -2.46 -10.45
C ASN A 132 14.25 -3.55 -10.22
N VAL A 133 15.49 -3.31 -10.65
CA VAL A 133 16.63 -4.21 -10.40
C VAL A 133 16.96 -4.27 -8.91
N ALA A 134 17.06 -3.12 -8.22
CA ALA A 134 17.36 -3.07 -6.80
C ALA A 134 16.32 -3.80 -5.95
N LEU A 135 15.02 -3.62 -6.25
CA LEU A 135 13.92 -4.33 -5.62
C LEU A 135 14.02 -5.85 -5.86
N GLY A 136 14.35 -6.26 -7.09
CA GLY A 136 14.58 -7.67 -7.43
C GLY A 136 15.73 -8.29 -6.62
N HIS A 137 16.88 -7.62 -6.55
CA HIS A 137 18.02 -8.06 -5.75
C HIS A 137 17.72 -8.12 -4.25
N TRP A 138 17.00 -7.11 -3.73
CA TRP A 138 16.57 -7.10 -2.33
C TRP A 138 15.72 -8.33 -2.00
N PHE A 139 14.72 -8.65 -2.83
CA PHE A 139 13.86 -9.80 -2.60
C PHE A 139 14.63 -11.13 -2.71
N ALA A 140 15.52 -11.26 -3.69
CA ALA A 140 16.37 -12.44 -3.86
C ALA A 140 17.38 -12.63 -2.72
N GLY A 141 17.80 -11.54 -2.07
CA GLY A 141 18.71 -11.56 -0.93
C GLY A 141 18.04 -11.82 0.43
N LEU A 142 16.72 -11.97 0.47
CA LEU A 142 16.03 -12.22 1.72
C LEU A 142 16.34 -13.63 2.26
N PRO A 143 16.48 -13.79 3.59
CA PRO A 143 16.56 -15.12 4.19
C PRO A 143 15.29 -15.94 3.92
N GLU A 144 15.42 -17.26 3.78
CA GLU A 144 14.32 -18.17 3.46
C GLU A 144 13.09 -17.99 4.36
N VAL A 145 13.30 -17.66 5.64
CA VAL A 145 12.23 -17.42 6.61
C VAL A 145 11.28 -16.25 6.29
N TRP A 146 11.68 -15.37 5.37
CA TRP A 146 10.87 -14.28 4.84
C TRP A 146 10.05 -14.67 3.61
N LEU A 147 10.43 -15.75 2.93
CA LEU A 147 9.82 -16.16 1.68
C LEU A 147 8.47 -16.84 1.93
N PRO A 148 7.51 -16.69 1.00
CA PRO A 148 6.23 -17.39 1.11
C PRO A 148 6.43 -18.90 0.98
N GLN A 149 5.64 -19.65 1.74
CA GLN A 149 5.46 -21.09 1.58
C GLN A 149 4.12 -21.36 0.88
N SER A 150 4.07 -22.40 0.04
CA SER A 150 2.82 -22.80 -0.62
C SER A 150 1.90 -23.50 0.37
N ALA A 151 0.68 -23.00 0.51
CA ALA A 151 -0.37 -23.57 1.33
C ALA A 151 -1.43 -24.26 0.45
N LEU A 152 -1.94 -25.40 0.94
CA LEU A 152 -2.82 -26.31 0.21
C LEU A 152 -4.32 -26.01 0.34
N ASP A 153 -4.69 -24.88 0.98
CA ASP A 153 -6.01 -24.25 1.03
C ASP A 153 -6.62 -24.18 2.44
N GLY A 154 -7.11 -22.98 2.77
CA GLY A 154 -8.07 -22.72 3.85
C GLY A 154 -9.43 -22.35 3.26
N ALA A 155 -10.50 -22.48 4.05
CA ALA A 155 -11.81 -21.96 3.68
C ALA A 155 -11.87 -20.46 4.00
N TYR A 156 -12.25 -19.64 3.03
CA TYR A 156 -12.32 -18.18 3.16
C TYR A 156 -13.74 -17.67 2.94
N PRO A 157 -14.11 -16.50 3.47
CA PRO A 157 -15.44 -15.91 3.26
C PRO A 157 -15.64 -15.36 1.84
N PHE A 158 -14.76 -15.70 0.90
CA PHE A 158 -14.76 -15.24 -0.48
C PHE A 158 -14.09 -16.24 -1.41
N ASP A 159 -14.37 -16.12 -2.70
CA ASP A 159 -13.77 -16.96 -3.73
C ASP A 159 -12.28 -16.67 -3.91
N ILE A 160 -11.49 -17.74 -3.98
CA ILE A 160 -10.06 -17.69 -4.26
C ILE A 160 -9.83 -17.76 -5.76
N ILE A 161 -9.18 -16.73 -6.32
CA ILE A 161 -8.90 -16.65 -7.76
C ILE A 161 -7.53 -17.15 -8.16
N MET A 162 -6.61 -17.33 -7.20
CA MET A 162 -5.25 -17.84 -7.43
C MET A 162 -4.84 -18.90 -6.42
N ARG A 163 -4.17 -19.94 -6.93
CA ARG A 163 -3.63 -21.06 -6.14
C ARG A 163 -2.23 -21.44 -6.64
N PRO A 164 -1.38 -22.10 -5.80
CA PRO A 164 -1.56 -22.27 -4.36
C PRO A 164 -1.53 -20.93 -3.60
N LEU A 165 -2.04 -20.90 -2.37
CA LEU A 165 -1.99 -19.70 -1.52
C LEU A 165 -0.61 -19.54 -0.88
N HIS A 166 -0.25 -18.31 -0.51
CA HIS A 166 0.99 -18.04 0.21
C HIS A 166 0.76 -17.97 1.71
N GLU A 167 1.53 -18.78 2.44
CA GLU A 167 1.66 -18.72 3.89
C GLU A 167 3.01 -18.11 4.28
N TYR A 168 3.01 -17.48 5.45
CA TYR A 168 4.18 -16.81 5.98
C TYR A 168 4.41 -17.18 7.44
N ARG A 169 5.65 -16.98 7.91
CA ARG A 169 5.96 -17.12 9.34
C ARG A 169 5.15 -16.18 10.21
N THR A 170 4.92 -14.94 9.74
CA THR A 170 4.06 -13.97 10.43
C THR A 170 3.38 -13.04 9.43
N HIS A 171 2.26 -12.44 9.83
CA HIS A 171 1.63 -11.32 9.13
C HIS A 171 2.58 -10.12 8.93
N GLY A 172 3.61 -9.97 9.77
CA GLY A 172 4.63 -8.95 9.60
C GLY A 172 5.50 -9.21 8.36
N HIS A 173 5.94 -10.45 8.17
CA HIS A 173 6.69 -10.85 6.97
C HIS A 173 5.82 -10.68 5.72
N ALA A 174 4.60 -11.23 5.75
CA ALA A 174 3.63 -11.09 4.66
C ALA A 174 3.42 -9.62 4.27
N ALA A 175 3.23 -8.73 5.26
CA ALA A 175 3.01 -7.30 4.99
C ALA A 175 4.22 -6.60 4.37
N VAL A 176 5.44 -7.03 4.68
CA VAL A 176 6.66 -6.49 4.06
C VAL A 176 6.79 -6.98 2.61
N ILE A 177 6.56 -8.27 2.35
CA ILE A 177 6.56 -8.82 0.99
C ILE A 177 5.48 -8.15 0.14
N LEU A 178 4.28 -7.97 0.68
CA LEU A 178 3.19 -7.32 -0.04
C LEU A 178 3.50 -5.85 -0.38
N ARG A 179 4.17 -5.12 0.51
CA ARG A 179 4.67 -3.75 0.23
C ARG A 179 5.71 -3.76 -0.87
N TYR A 180 6.63 -4.71 -0.88
CA TYR A 180 7.60 -4.88 -1.96
C TYR A 180 6.89 -5.09 -3.31
N ARG A 181 5.92 -6.02 -3.38
CA ARG A 181 5.18 -6.30 -4.61
C ARG A 181 4.43 -5.06 -5.12
N ALA A 182 3.71 -4.36 -4.23
CA ALA A 182 3.02 -3.13 -4.57
C ALA A 182 3.97 -2.02 -5.05
N THR A 183 5.11 -1.87 -4.39
CA THR A 183 6.15 -0.91 -4.79
C THR A 183 6.70 -1.23 -6.18
N ARG A 184 6.95 -2.51 -6.47
CA ARG A 184 7.42 -2.96 -7.77
C ARG A 184 6.36 -2.82 -8.87
N ILE A 185 5.06 -3.01 -8.55
CA ILE A 185 3.95 -2.67 -9.47
C ILE A 185 3.98 -1.19 -9.80
N MET A 186 4.14 -0.31 -8.80
CA MET A 186 4.21 1.14 -9.03
C MET A 186 5.36 1.52 -9.98
N VAL A 187 6.56 1.00 -9.74
CA VAL A 187 7.73 1.24 -10.60
C VAL A 187 7.47 0.76 -12.03
N ASN A 188 6.97 -0.48 -12.21
CA ASN A 188 6.70 -1.01 -13.55
C ASN A 188 5.54 -0.28 -14.23
N SER A 189 4.58 0.27 -13.49
CA SER A 189 3.50 1.08 -14.07
C SER A 189 4.02 2.42 -14.63
N ILE A 190 5.05 3.01 -14.00
CA ILE A 190 5.72 4.20 -14.52
C ILE A 190 6.47 3.85 -15.80
N ILE A 191 7.21 2.73 -15.80
CA ILE A 191 7.90 2.22 -17.01
C ILE A 191 6.90 2.00 -18.15
N ASP A 192 5.80 1.29 -17.90
CA ASP A 192 4.75 1.02 -18.89
C ASP A 192 4.17 2.31 -19.49
N ARG A 193 3.90 3.31 -18.65
CA ARG A 193 3.32 4.60 -19.09
C ARG A 193 4.31 5.43 -19.90
N CYS A 194 5.56 5.57 -19.45
CA CYS A 194 6.58 6.29 -20.22
C CYS A 194 6.81 5.62 -21.59
N LEU A 195 6.94 4.29 -21.62
CA LEU A 195 7.16 3.55 -22.86
C LEU A 195 5.96 3.57 -23.80
N SER A 196 4.73 3.61 -23.26
CA SER A 196 3.52 3.78 -24.08
C SER A 196 3.43 5.15 -24.74
N CYS A 197 4.09 6.17 -24.19
CA CYS A 197 4.17 7.51 -24.77
C CYS A 197 5.28 7.64 -25.82
N THR A 198 6.28 6.75 -25.84
CA THR A 198 7.35 6.73 -26.85
C THR A 198 7.00 5.70 -27.93
N ALA A 199 6.58 6.18 -29.11
CA ALA A 199 5.94 5.39 -30.18
C ALA A 199 6.79 4.24 -30.79
N THR A 200 7.95 3.91 -30.22
CA THR A 200 8.96 2.99 -30.78
C THR A 200 9.25 1.76 -29.91
N SER A 201 8.65 1.60 -28.72
CA SER A 201 9.15 0.66 -27.70
C SER A 201 8.24 -0.55 -27.35
N HIS A 202 7.62 -1.20 -28.34
CA HIS A 202 6.73 -2.36 -28.10
C HIS A 202 7.35 -3.49 -27.25
N GLY A 203 8.66 -3.72 -27.32
CA GLY A 203 9.33 -4.81 -26.59
C GLY A 203 9.44 -4.61 -25.07
N SER A 204 9.70 -3.37 -24.62
CA SER A 204 9.96 -3.08 -23.21
C SER A 204 8.66 -2.87 -22.42
N THR A 205 7.63 -2.30 -23.04
CA THR A 205 6.25 -2.22 -22.50
C THR A 205 5.72 -3.60 -22.14
N ASN A 206 5.99 -4.61 -22.98
CA ASN A 206 5.56 -5.98 -22.72
C ASN A 206 6.21 -6.58 -21.46
N ALA A 207 7.48 -6.30 -21.19
CA ALA A 207 8.18 -6.82 -20.01
C ALA A 207 7.67 -6.19 -18.70
N ALA A 208 7.39 -4.87 -18.70
CA ALA A 208 6.81 -4.18 -17.56
C ALA A 208 5.41 -4.72 -17.23
N ARG A 209 4.54 -4.89 -18.25
CA ARG A 209 3.21 -5.48 -18.09
C ARG A 209 3.25 -6.92 -17.60
N GLN A 210 4.17 -7.73 -18.13
CA GLN A 210 4.36 -9.11 -17.67
C GLN A 210 4.75 -9.14 -16.19
N THR A 211 5.70 -8.29 -15.79
CA THR A 211 6.10 -8.17 -14.37
C THR A 211 4.92 -7.75 -13.49
N ILE A 212 4.08 -6.81 -13.94
CA ILE A 212 2.88 -6.38 -13.22
C ILE A 212 1.89 -7.54 -13.07
N ALA A 213 1.67 -8.33 -14.13
CA ALA A 213 0.76 -9.47 -14.09
C ALA A 213 1.23 -10.55 -13.11
N GLU A 214 2.51 -10.91 -13.12
CA GLU A 214 3.10 -11.87 -12.18
C GLU A 214 2.99 -11.40 -10.73
N LEU A 215 3.30 -10.11 -10.48
CA LEU A 215 3.15 -9.52 -9.15
C LEU A 215 1.69 -9.48 -8.69
N ALA A 216 0.74 -9.25 -9.61
CA ALA A 216 -0.68 -9.25 -9.30
C ALA A 216 -1.17 -10.64 -8.91
N ASP A 217 -0.75 -11.68 -9.63
CA ASP A 217 -1.06 -13.07 -9.27
C ASP A 217 -0.55 -13.40 -7.88
N ASP A 218 0.69 -13.00 -7.58
CA ASP A 218 1.26 -13.25 -6.26
C ASP A 218 0.59 -12.45 -5.14
N ILE A 219 0.20 -11.19 -5.38
CA ILE A 219 -0.63 -10.44 -4.44
C ILE A 219 -1.95 -11.19 -4.18
N CYS A 220 -2.57 -11.76 -5.21
CA CYS A 220 -3.80 -12.54 -5.05
C CYS A 220 -3.58 -13.82 -4.23
N ARG A 221 -2.36 -14.38 -4.22
CA ARG A 221 -1.96 -15.50 -3.36
C ARG A 221 -1.67 -15.06 -1.91
N ASP A 222 -1.13 -13.85 -1.72
CA ASP A 222 -0.74 -13.29 -0.42
C ASP A 222 -1.93 -12.78 0.40
N VAL A 223 -2.89 -12.12 -0.26
CA VAL A 223 -3.98 -11.39 0.39
C VAL A 223 -4.83 -12.28 1.32
N PRO A 224 -5.21 -13.52 0.95
CA PRO A 224 -6.01 -14.37 1.82
C PRO A 224 -5.37 -14.64 3.19
N TYR A 225 -4.04 -14.68 3.31
CA TYR A 225 -3.33 -14.92 4.57
C TYR A 225 -3.68 -13.91 5.69
N PHE A 226 -4.18 -12.73 5.33
CA PHE A 226 -4.58 -11.69 6.28
C PHE A 226 -6.05 -11.78 6.74
N PHE A 227 -6.85 -12.62 6.09
CA PHE A 227 -8.28 -12.76 6.37
C PHE A 227 -8.56 -13.94 7.29
N ASN A 228 -9.63 -13.83 8.06
CA ASN A 228 -10.10 -14.90 8.90
C ASN A 228 -10.58 -16.07 8.04
N GLN A 229 -10.13 -17.28 8.38
CA GLN A 229 -10.62 -18.50 7.78
C GLN A 229 -11.99 -18.87 8.38
N VAL A 230 -12.81 -19.54 7.57
CA VAL A 230 -14.13 -20.03 7.96
C VAL A 230 -13.97 -21.45 8.52
N GLY A 231 -14.25 -21.60 9.81
CA GLY A 231 -14.31 -22.89 10.48
C GLY A 231 -15.67 -23.58 10.34
N ALA A 232 -15.79 -24.75 10.95
CA ALA A 232 -17.06 -25.45 11.06
C ALA A 232 -18.12 -24.56 11.76
N ALA A 233 -19.38 -24.73 11.37
CA ALA A 233 -20.53 -23.95 11.84
C ALA A 233 -20.47 -22.43 11.57
N GLY A 234 -19.66 -21.97 10.60
CA GLY A 234 -19.61 -20.57 10.18
C GLY A 234 -18.82 -19.65 11.12
N SER A 235 -18.12 -20.23 12.11
CA SER A 235 -17.16 -19.48 12.94
C SER A 235 -16.01 -18.94 12.09
N ARG A 236 -15.51 -17.75 12.39
CA ARG A 236 -14.34 -17.19 11.71
C ARG A 236 -13.18 -17.07 12.68
N TRP A 237 -12.01 -17.49 12.22
CA TRP A 237 -10.82 -17.57 13.06
C TRP A 237 -9.56 -17.20 12.29
N LEU A 238 -8.54 -16.75 13.02
CA LEU A 238 -7.23 -16.48 12.47
C LEU A 238 -6.15 -16.84 13.47
N SER A 239 -5.08 -17.47 12.97
CA SER A 239 -3.89 -17.72 13.76
C SER A 239 -2.93 -16.53 13.69
N ILE A 240 -2.65 -15.90 14.84
CA ILE A 240 -1.60 -14.90 14.99
C ILE A 240 -0.53 -15.47 15.92
N GLY A 241 0.52 -16.03 15.32
CA GLY A 241 1.58 -16.71 16.06
C GLY A 241 1.03 -17.99 16.71
N LYS A 242 1.02 -18.03 18.05
CA LYS A 242 0.47 -19.18 18.82
C LYS A 242 -0.97 -18.96 19.27
N HIS A 243 -1.58 -17.82 18.94
CA HIS A 243 -2.90 -17.45 19.41
C HIS A 243 -3.93 -17.57 18.28
N ILE A 244 -5.09 -18.13 18.60
CA ILE A 244 -6.24 -18.15 17.71
C ILE A 244 -7.19 -17.03 18.15
N ILE A 245 -7.51 -16.13 17.24
CA ILE A 245 -8.50 -15.07 17.45
C ILE A 245 -9.75 -15.50 16.73
N THR A 246 -10.88 -15.51 17.43
CA THR A 246 -12.20 -15.66 16.83
C THR A 246 -12.83 -14.29 16.67
N SER A 247 -13.41 -14.02 15.49
CA SER A 247 -14.14 -12.79 15.23
C SER A 247 -15.35 -13.09 14.37
N ARG A 248 -16.30 -12.16 14.29
CA ARG A 248 -17.36 -12.19 13.28
C ARG A 248 -16.96 -11.46 12.00
N ASP A 249 -15.91 -10.64 12.05
CA ASP A 249 -15.45 -9.87 10.89
C ASP A 249 -14.65 -10.76 9.94
N ASP A 250 -14.52 -10.35 8.68
CA ASP A 250 -13.69 -11.06 7.70
C ASP A 250 -12.19 -10.80 7.92
N ILE A 251 -11.84 -9.65 8.49
CA ILE A 251 -10.47 -9.23 8.78
C ILE A 251 -10.44 -8.31 10.02
N THR A 252 -9.39 -8.43 10.82
CA THR A 252 -9.21 -7.52 11.97
C THR A 252 -8.71 -6.13 11.52
N PRO A 253 -9.07 -5.03 12.20
CA PRO A 253 -8.60 -3.68 11.83
C PRO A 253 -7.08 -3.56 11.74
N LYS A 254 -6.34 -4.30 12.57
CA LYS A 254 -4.88 -4.34 12.55
C LYS A 254 -4.34 -4.87 11.23
N LEU A 255 -4.92 -5.96 10.71
CA LEU A 255 -4.48 -6.59 9.46
C LEU A 255 -5.01 -5.83 8.24
N ALA A 256 -6.22 -5.27 8.33
CA ALA A 256 -6.74 -4.35 7.34
C ALA A 256 -5.76 -3.18 7.11
N GLY A 257 -5.23 -2.59 8.19
CA GLY A 257 -4.21 -1.55 8.10
C GLY A 257 -2.87 -1.98 7.47
N LEU A 258 -2.55 -3.28 7.46
CA LEU A 258 -1.37 -3.81 6.73
C LEU A 258 -1.62 -3.93 5.23
N LEU A 259 -2.87 -4.18 4.82
CA LEU A 259 -3.30 -4.33 3.44
C LEU A 259 -3.68 -3.03 2.73
N ALA A 260 -4.13 -2.02 3.48
CA ALA A 260 -4.69 -0.78 2.95
C ALA A 260 -3.83 -0.14 1.85
N TRP A 261 -2.56 0.14 2.16
CA TRP A 261 -1.64 0.78 1.21
C TRP A 261 -1.31 -0.11 -0.01
N PRO A 262 -0.83 -1.36 0.15
CA PRO A 262 -0.45 -2.16 -1.01
C PRO A 262 -1.63 -2.48 -1.95
N LEU A 263 -2.84 -2.71 -1.40
CA LEU A 263 -4.03 -2.91 -2.23
C LEU A 263 -4.45 -1.63 -2.96
N SER A 264 -4.35 -0.48 -2.30
CA SER A 264 -4.59 0.83 -2.93
C SER A 264 -3.68 1.04 -4.14
N VAL A 265 -2.39 0.74 -4.00
CA VAL A 265 -1.41 0.84 -5.10
C VAL A 265 -1.75 -0.12 -6.23
N ALA A 266 -2.03 -1.39 -5.91
CA ALA A 266 -2.34 -2.40 -6.92
C ALA A 266 -3.62 -2.08 -7.71
N VAL A 267 -4.71 -1.73 -7.02
CA VAL A 267 -6.01 -1.41 -7.65
C VAL A 267 -5.95 -0.14 -8.51
N SER A 268 -5.08 0.81 -8.16
CA SER A 268 -4.85 2.05 -8.92
C SER A 268 -3.97 1.87 -10.16
N CYS A 269 -3.42 0.67 -10.39
CA CYS A 269 -2.63 0.36 -11.57
C CYS A 269 -3.54 -0.07 -12.72
N ASP A 270 -3.56 0.69 -13.82
CA ASP A 270 -4.39 0.35 -14.99
C ASP A 270 -3.87 -0.84 -15.79
N ALA A 271 -2.56 -1.10 -15.71
CA ALA A 271 -1.91 -2.22 -16.36
C ALA A 271 -2.17 -3.57 -15.65
N LEU A 272 -2.85 -3.57 -14.50
CA LEU A 272 -3.22 -4.80 -13.80
C LEU A 272 -4.26 -5.60 -14.61
N PRO A 273 -4.12 -6.94 -14.72
CA PRO A 273 -5.12 -7.76 -15.39
C PRO A 273 -6.52 -7.61 -14.76
N ALA A 274 -7.56 -7.53 -15.60
CA ALA A 274 -8.89 -7.09 -15.18
C ALA A 274 -9.50 -7.93 -14.04
N LYS A 275 -9.38 -9.27 -14.12
CA LYS A 275 -9.90 -10.21 -13.12
C LYS A 275 -9.23 -10.01 -11.75
N GLN A 276 -7.91 -9.91 -11.73
CA GLN A 276 -7.11 -9.66 -10.54
C GLN A 276 -7.47 -8.29 -9.95
N ARG A 277 -7.56 -7.25 -10.79
CA ARG A 277 -7.93 -5.90 -10.35
C ARG A 277 -9.30 -5.84 -9.70
N GLU A 278 -10.29 -6.49 -10.29
CA GLU A 278 -11.66 -6.55 -9.75
C GLU A 278 -11.70 -7.29 -8.40
N TRP A 279 -11.03 -8.43 -8.32
CA TRP A 279 -10.94 -9.18 -7.08
C TRP A 279 -10.23 -8.41 -5.96
N LEU A 280 -9.09 -7.78 -6.26
CA LEU A 280 -8.35 -6.96 -5.30
C LEU A 280 -9.15 -5.72 -4.87
N ARG A 281 -9.95 -5.15 -5.77
CA ARG A 281 -10.86 -4.05 -5.47
C ARG A 281 -11.91 -4.47 -4.45
N GLU A 282 -12.51 -5.66 -4.61
CA GLU A 282 -13.45 -6.18 -3.61
C GLU A 282 -12.77 -6.42 -2.26
N ARG A 283 -11.55 -6.96 -2.24
CA ARG A 283 -10.78 -7.10 -1.00
C ARG A 283 -10.45 -5.76 -0.36
N LEU A 284 -10.18 -4.72 -1.16
CA LEU A 284 -9.97 -3.37 -0.66
C LEU A 284 -11.23 -2.78 -0.03
N ARG A 285 -12.44 -3.08 -0.52
CA ARG A 285 -13.71 -2.69 0.14
C ARG A 285 -13.83 -3.30 1.52
N THR A 286 -13.57 -4.61 1.65
CA THR A 286 -13.58 -5.27 2.97
C THR A 286 -12.55 -4.66 3.92
N VAL A 287 -11.35 -4.35 3.41
CA VAL A 287 -10.30 -3.66 4.18
C VAL A 287 -10.73 -2.26 4.61
N ALA A 288 -11.34 -1.47 3.71
CA ALA A 288 -11.82 -0.13 3.99
C ALA A 288 -12.90 -0.13 5.08
N ALA A 289 -13.87 -1.05 4.98
CA ALA A 289 -14.93 -1.22 5.96
C ALA A 289 -14.38 -1.61 7.34
N ALA A 290 -13.46 -2.58 7.41
CA ALA A 290 -12.84 -3.01 8.66
C ALA A 290 -11.91 -1.96 9.27
N TYR A 291 -11.27 -1.13 8.44
CA TYR A 291 -10.38 -0.06 8.88
C TYR A 291 -11.15 1.23 9.25
N GLY A 292 -12.37 1.40 8.74
CA GLY A 292 -13.19 2.60 8.94
C GLY A 292 -12.71 3.80 8.13
N ASP A 293 -12.16 3.58 6.93
CA ASP A 293 -11.58 4.64 6.08
C ASP A 293 -12.39 4.84 4.80
N ALA A 294 -13.12 5.95 4.75
CA ALA A 294 -13.99 6.32 3.63
C ALA A 294 -13.23 6.57 2.31
N ARG A 295 -11.94 6.89 2.35
CA ARG A 295 -11.15 7.12 1.13
C ARG A 295 -10.66 5.81 0.53
N LEU A 296 -10.26 4.85 1.38
CA LEU A 296 -10.01 3.49 0.91
C LEU A 296 -11.27 2.92 0.24
N GLN A 297 -12.45 3.25 0.75
CA GLN A 297 -13.73 2.88 0.14
C GLN A 297 -13.90 3.52 -1.25
N GLN A 298 -13.62 4.82 -1.41
CA GLN A 298 -13.67 5.51 -2.72
C GLN A 298 -12.71 4.90 -3.75
N VAL A 299 -11.47 4.60 -3.35
CA VAL A 299 -10.47 3.93 -4.22
C VAL A 299 -10.99 2.56 -4.65
N ALA A 300 -11.67 1.86 -3.75
CA ALA A 300 -12.30 0.58 -4.04
C ALA A 300 -13.56 0.69 -4.91
N GLU A 301 -14.15 1.87 -5.08
CA GLU A 301 -15.34 2.07 -5.93
C GLU A 301 -15.00 2.46 -7.37
N GLY A 302 -13.71 2.43 -7.73
CA GLY A 302 -13.25 2.83 -9.07
C GLY A 302 -12.83 4.29 -9.14
N GLY A 303 -12.78 4.97 -7.99
CA GLY A 303 -11.96 6.16 -7.87
C GLY A 303 -10.53 5.79 -8.28
N VAL A 304 -10.00 6.52 -9.26
CA VAL A 304 -8.54 6.67 -9.35
C VAL A 304 -8.10 7.22 -7.99
N PHE A 305 -6.87 6.94 -7.54
CA PHE A 305 -6.21 7.89 -6.64
C PHE A 305 -6.01 9.20 -7.45
N SER A 306 -7.11 9.89 -7.74
CA SER A 306 -7.12 11.23 -8.30
C SER A 306 -6.85 12.15 -7.13
N PHE A 307 -5.64 12.68 -7.13
CA PHE A 307 -5.40 13.99 -6.57
C PHE A 307 -5.88 15.02 -7.56
#